data_AF-A0A540L426-F1
#
_entry.id   AF-A0A540L426-F1
#
_cell.length_a   1.000
_cell.length_b   1.000
_cell.length_c   1.000
_cell.angle_alpha   90.00
_cell.angle_beta   90.00
_cell.angle_gamma   90.00
#
_symmetry.space_group_name_H-M   'P 1'
#
loop_
_entity.id
_entity.type
_entity.pdbx_description
1 polymer ?
#
loop_
_entity_poly.entity_id
_entity_poly.type
_entity_poly.pdbx_seq_one_letter_code
_entity_poly.pdbx_strand_id
1 'polypeptide(L)'
;MACGSLQIVTALNGASMDVSPIGPIIEDAKVLLLLIAEATASHIRRQANSVAHKLARFALHSGGDSIWVEETPSLISDLVEEDNSTPCTS
;
A
#
# COMPACT_ATOMS: atom_id res chain seq x y z
N MET A 1 7.29 -8.19 18.51
CA MET A 1 7.11 -6.81 18.01
C MET A 1 6.48 -6.92 16.63
N ALA A 2 5.15 -6.91 16.54
CA ALA A 2 4.45 -7.05 15.26
C ALA A 2 4.65 -5.76 14.45
N CYS A 3 5.17 -5.88 13.23
CA CYS A 3 5.30 -4.76 12.30
C CYS A 3 3.90 -4.18 12.06
N GLY A 4 3.71 -2.86 12.18
CA GLY A 4 2.39 -2.23 12.11
C GLY A 4 1.58 -2.55 10.85
N SER A 5 2.26 -2.86 9.73
CA SER A 5 1.62 -3.32 8.48
C SER A 5 0.87 -4.65 8.63
N LEU A 6 1.36 -5.56 9.48
CA LEU A 6 0.70 -6.85 9.69
C LEU A 6 -0.61 -6.67 10.45
N GLN A 7 -0.65 -5.77 11.44
CA GLN A 7 -1.87 -5.48 12.20
C GLN A 7 -2.96 -4.89 11.30
N ILE A 8 -2.58 -4.01 10.36
CA ILE A 8 -3.51 -3.44 9.38
C ILE A 8 -4.09 -4.53 8.47
N VAL A 9 -3.26 -5.41 7.92
CA VAL A 9 -3.72 -6.52 7.07
C VAL A 9 -4.62 -7.48 7.84
N THR A 10 -4.31 -7.78 9.11
CA THR A 10 -5.18 -8.60 9.96
C THR A 10 -6.52 -7.92 10.22
N ALA A 11 -6.54 -6.61 10.48
CA ALA A 11 -7.76 -5.86 10.72
C ALA A 11 -8.65 -5.77 9.46
N LEU A 12 -8.04 -5.57 8.28
CA LEU A 12 -8.75 -5.55 6.99
C LEU A 12 -9.43 -6.87 6.67
N ASN A 13 -8.74 -7.99 6.91
CA ASN A 13 -9.29 -9.33 6.69
C ASN A 13 -10.21 -9.80 7.82
N GLY A 14 -10.27 -9.07 8.93
CA GLY A 14 -11.10 -9.41 10.08
C GLY A 14 -12.55 -8.98 9.90
N ALA A 15 -13.48 -9.83 10.31
CA ALA A 15 -14.91 -9.51 10.31
C ALA A 15 -15.32 -8.56 11.45
N SER A 16 -14.45 -8.34 12.44
CA SER A 16 -14.70 -7.45 13.57
C SER A 16 -14.37 -6.00 13.24
N MET A 17 -15.17 -5.08 13.78
CA MET A 17 -14.90 -3.66 13.73
C MET A 17 -13.60 -3.33 14.49
N ASP A 18 -12.72 -2.56 13.87
CA ASP A 18 -11.49 -2.10 14.54
C ASP A 18 -11.80 -0.87 15.42
N VAL A 19 -11.53 -0.98 16.73
CA VAL A 19 -11.78 0.08 17.74
C VAL A 19 -10.54 0.92 18.05
N SER A 20 -9.45 0.72 17.31
CA SER A 20 -8.25 1.53 17.44
C SER A 20 -8.46 2.94 16.86
N PRO A 21 -7.53 3.90 17.12
CA PRO A 21 -7.60 5.23 16.52
C PRO A 21 -7.60 5.23 14.98
N ILE A 22 -7.10 4.18 14.32
CA ILE A 22 -7.13 4.02 12.87
C ILE A 22 -8.36 3.24 12.37
N GLY A 23 -9.20 2.73 13.29
CA GLY A 23 -10.37 1.93 13.00
C GLY A 23 -11.29 2.51 11.91
N PRO A 24 -11.65 3.81 11.94
CA PRO A 24 -12.45 4.41 10.87
C PRO A 24 -11.83 4.25 9.47
N ILE A 25 -10.51 4.39 9.34
CA ILE A 25 -9.79 4.24 8.06
C ILE A 25 -9.82 2.77 7.61
N ILE A 26 -9.73 1.82 8.55
CA ILE A 26 -9.83 0.39 8.25
C ILE A 26 -11.23 0.03 7.74
N GLU A 27 -12.29 0.58 8.34
CA GLU A 27 -13.66 0.33 7.91
C GLU A 27 -13.95 0.92 6.51
N ASP A 28 -13.47 2.14 6.24
CA ASP A 28 -13.55 2.72 4.90
C ASP A 28 -12.83 1.86 3.86
N ALA A 29 -11.63 1.37 4.19
CA ALA A 29 -10.87 0.49 3.32
C ALA A 29 -11.57 -0.86 3.09
N LYS A 30 -12.24 -1.45 4.09
CA LYS A 30 -13.06 -2.65 3.91
C LYS A 30 -14.21 -2.42 2.93
N VAL A 31 -14.90 -1.29 3.04
CA VAL A 31 -15.97 -0.92 2.09
C VAL A 31 -15.41 -0.79 0.68
N LEU A 32 -14.27 -0.11 0.51
CA LEU A 32 -13.62 0.02 -0.80
C LEU A 32 -13.18 -1.33 -1.38
N LEU A 33 -12.65 -2.24 -0.55
CA LEU A 33 -12.29 -3.59 -0.99
C LEU A 33 -13.51 -4.38 -1.48
N LEU A 34 -14.68 -4.22 -0.86
CA LEU A 34 -15.92 -4.86 -1.32
C LEU A 34 -16.41 -4.35 -2.68
N LEU A 35 -16.01 -3.14 -3.10
CA LEU A 35 -16.37 -2.57 -4.39
C LEU A 35 -15.52 -3.12 -5.54
N ILE A 36 -14.37 -3.74 -5.23
CA ILE A 36 -13.46 -4.29 -6.23
C ILE A 36 -13.68 -5.81 -6.27
N ALA A 37 -14.08 -6.32 -7.43
CA ALA A 37 -14.24 -7.76 -7.63
C ALA A 37 -12.90 -8.48 -7.36
N GLU A 38 -12.94 -9.49 -6.49
CA GLU A 38 -11.79 -10.36 -6.15
C GLU A 38 -10.60 -9.65 -5.47
N ALA A 39 -10.80 -8.50 -4.82
CA ALA A 39 -9.73 -7.87 -4.06
C ALA A 39 -9.38 -8.65 -2.78
N THR A 40 -8.08 -8.79 -2.51
CA THR A 40 -7.56 -9.42 -1.28
C THR A 40 -6.46 -8.55 -0.66
N ALA A 41 -6.42 -8.51 0.68
CA ALA A 41 -5.38 -7.82 1.41
C ALA A 41 -4.37 -8.84 1.96
N SER A 42 -3.10 -8.73 1.58
CA SER A 42 -2.05 -9.62 2.06
C SER A 42 -0.82 -8.83 2.50
N HIS A 43 -0.09 -9.39 3.48
CA HIS A 43 1.14 -8.78 3.96
C HIS A 43 2.33 -9.34 3.19
N ILE A 44 2.95 -8.53 2.35
CA ILE A 44 4.15 -8.90 1.60
C ILE A 44 5.44 -8.47 2.30
N ARG A 45 6.58 -9.09 1.96
CA ARG A 45 7.90 -8.71 2.50
C ARG A 45 8.23 -7.26 2.09
N ARG A 46 8.87 -6.48 2.97
CA ARG A 46 9.21 -5.07 2.72
C ARG A 46 9.97 -4.83 1.41
N GLN A 47 10.81 -5.79 0.99
CA GLN A 47 11.56 -5.72 -0.27
C GLN A 47 10.63 -5.71 -1.50
N ALA A 48 9.55 -6.50 -1.48
CA ALA A 48 8.53 -6.53 -2.51
C ALA A 48 7.57 -5.32 -2.46
N ASN A 49 7.67 -4.49 -1.42
CA ASN A 49 6.93 -3.22 -1.30
C ASN A 49 7.86 -2.01 -1.31
N SER A 50 9.07 -2.18 -1.88
CA SER A 50 10.12 -1.15 -1.85
C SER A 50 9.73 0.08 -2.67
N VAL A 51 9.01 -0.10 -3.79
CA VAL A 51 8.49 0.99 -4.62
C VAL A 51 7.51 1.85 -3.85
N ALA A 52 6.47 1.25 -3.23
CA ALA A 52 5.50 2.03 -2.44
C ALA A 52 6.18 2.71 -1.24
N HIS A 53 7.16 2.06 -0.61
CA HIS A 53 7.94 2.68 0.46
C HIS A 53 8.73 3.90 -0.02
N LYS A 54 9.44 3.78 -1.16
CA LYS A 54 10.18 4.88 -1.78
C LYS A 54 9.22 6.02 -2.19
N LEU A 55 8.05 5.70 -2.73
CA LEU A 55 7.01 6.67 -3.08
C LEU A 55 6.47 7.41 -1.85
N ALA A 56 6.08 6.69 -0.80
CA ALA A 56 5.63 7.31 0.45
C ALA A 56 6.72 8.21 1.05
N ARG A 57 7.99 7.76 1.00
CA ARG A 57 9.13 8.57 1.43
C ARG A 57 9.29 9.81 0.56
N PHE A 58 9.14 9.72 -0.75
CA PHE A 58 9.20 10.88 -1.62
C PHE A 58 8.11 11.90 -1.28
N ALA A 59 6.85 11.47 -1.12
CA ALA A 59 5.74 12.34 -0.77
C ALA A 59 5.96 13.06 0.58
N LEU A 60 6.59 12.40 1.56
CA LEU A 60 6.95 13.03 2.84
C LEU A 60 8.00 14.14 2.70
N HIS A 61 8.85 14.09 1.66
CA HIS A 61 9.90 15.07 1.43
C HIS A 61 9.57 16.06 0.30
N SER A 62 8.48 15.84 -0.46
CA SER A 62 8.02 16.83 -1.43
C SER A 62 7.37 17.98 -0.67
N GLY A 63 7.87 19.20 -0.87
CA GLY A 63 7.34 20.40 -0.21
C GLY A 63 5.96 20.84 -0.74
N GLY A 64 5.22 19.95 -1.41
CA GLY A 64 3.93 20.22 -2.04
C GLY A 64 3.31 18.98 -2.67
N ASP A 65 2.03 19.10 -3.00
CA ASP A 65 1.25 18.04 -3.64
C ASP A 65 1.66 17.86 -5.10
N SER A 66 1.89 16.61 -5.49
CA SER A 66 2.27 16.23 -6.85
C SER A 66 1.12 15.44 -7.47
N ILE A 67 0.46 15.97 -8.50
CA ILE A 67 -0.61 15.27 -9.22
C ILE A 67 -0.02 14.65 -10.50
N TRP A 68 -0.25 13.35 -10.71
CA TRP A 68 0.12 12.66 -11.94
C TRP A 68 -1.15 12.36 -12.73
N VAL A 69 -1.21 12.84 -13.97
CA VAL A 69 -2.43 12.78 -14.79
C VAL A 69 -2.30 11.77 -15.93
N GLU A 70 -1.09 11.49 -16.43
CA GLU A 70 -0.87 10.55 -17.56
C GLU A 70 0.42 9.74 -17.46
N GLU A 71 1.54 10.37 -17.11
CA GLU A 71 2.83 9.66 -16.96
C GLU A 71 3.29 9.63 -15.50
N THR A 72 3.81 8.47 -15.10
CA THR A 72 4.53 8.33 -13.84
C THR A 72 5.74 9.27 -13.86
N PRO A 73 5.99 10.06 -12.80
CA PRO A 73 7.17 10.90 -12.76
C PRO A 73 8.43 10.07 -13.01
N SER A 74 9.40 10.66 -13.71
CA SER A 74 10.69 10.04 -14.00
C SER A 74 11.41 9.53 -12.74
N LEU A 75 11.09 10.10 -11.57
CA LEU A 75 11.56 9.67 -10.26
C LEU A 75 11.22 8.20 -9.91
N ILE A 76 10.16 7.67 -10.50
CA ILE A 76 9.52 6.40 -10.12
C ILE A 76 9.52 5.43 -11.30
N SER A 77 9.80 5.89 -12.52
CA SER A 77 9.97 5.05 -13.70
C SER A 77 11.04 3.98 -13.44
N ASP A 78 12.20 4.35 -12.90
CA ASP A 78 13.28 3.41 -12.54
C ASP A 78 12.81 2.37 -11.50
N LEU A 79 11.87 2.75 -10.63
CA LEU A 79 11.35 1.89 -9.57
C LEU A 79 10.31 0.89 -10.08
N VAL A 80 9.48 1.32 -11.03
CA VAL A 80 8.51 0.45 -11.71
C VAL A 80 9.22 -0.57 -12.58
N GLU A 81 10.33 -0.19 -13.25
CA GLU A 81 11.15 -1.14 -14.01
C GLU A 81 11.85 -2.18 -13.12
N GLU A 82 12.32 -1.79 -11.94
CA GLU A 82 12.91 -2.71 -10.94
C GLU A 82 11.88 -3.75 -10.47
N ASP A 83 10.64 -3.34 -10.19
CA ASP A 83 9.56 -4.24 -9.74
C ASP A 83 9.15 -5.23 -10.84
N ASN A 84 9.02 -4.76 -12.08
CA ASN A 84 8.72 -5.60 -13.25
C ASN A 84 9.84 -6.60 -13.59
N SER A 85 11.06 -6.35 -13.11
CA SER A 85 12.23 -7.22 -13.32
C SER A 85 12.37 -8.30 -12.25
N THR A 86 11.63 -8.21 -11.14
CA THR A 86 11.68 -9.24 -10.10
C THR A 86 10.72 -10.39 -10.44
N PRO A 87 11.22 -11.61 -10.74
CA PRO A 87 10.33 -12.73 -10.99
C PRO A 87 9.57 -13.06 -9.70
N CYS A 88 8.24 -13.16 -9.80
CA CYS A 88 7.37 -13.68 -8.76
C CYS A 88 7.93 -15.03 -8.29
N THR A 89 8.60 -15.05 -7.15
CA THR A 89 8.94 -16.30 -6.46
C THR A 89 7.84 -16.55 -5.45
N SER A 90 6.90 -17.40 -5.87
CA SER A 90 5.84 -18.01 -5.05
C SER A 90 6.37 -18.66 -3.79
#